data_AF-A0ABD1WHE1-F1
#
_entry.id   AF-A0ABD1WHE1-F1
#
_cell.length_a   1.000
_cell.length_b   1.000
_cell.length_c   1.000
_cell.angle_alpha   90.00
_cell.angle_beta   90.00
_cell.angle_gamma   90.00
#
_symmetry.space_group_name_H-M   'P 1'
#
loop_
_entity.id
_entity.type
_entity.pdbx_description
1 polymer ?
#
loop_
_entity_poly.entity_id
_entity_poly.type
_entity_poly.pdbx_seq_one_letter_code
_entity_poly.pdbx_strand_id
1 'polypeptide(L)'
;MWTIWQNILGGSPFTDKDWLNAYFIFYNEEANPVRVRVKDCLDTTKLGYQYEDVYIPWLDGSVKPKPRAKAKTLPSAPDPAQVFPTTLDKPISVIVKRPKKSGTGSSEEILIIEGIEYDKRNYVKFNVFINEDNVNASRPNNTEFLGSFSNLPHGHRMTVKTNKKFRISQVLEELGARDYDKVLVTLIPKSSPVKINGIKIEFDS
;
A
#
# COMPACT_ATOMS: atom_id res chain seq x y z
N MET A 1 3.57 -7.21 14.90
CA MET A 1 3.45 -6.07 13.96
C MET A 1 2.52 -4.98 14.45
N TRP A 2 1.28 -5.29 14.87
CA TRP A 2 0.39 -4.28 15.47
C TRP A 2 1.05 -3.53 16.63
N THR A 3 1.52 -4.23 17.66
CA THR A 3 2.19 -3.62 18.83
C THR A 3 3.35 -2.71 18.43
N ILE A 4 4.20 -3.14 17.49
CA ILE A 4 5.31 -2.34 16.94
C ILE A 4 4.79 -1.09 16.21
N TRP A 5 3.78 -1.24 15.35
CA TRP A 5 3.20 -0.12 14.62
C TRP A 5 2.61 0.94 15.57
N GLN A 6 1.91 0.52 16.60
CA GLN A 6 1.30 1.41 17.58
C GLN A 6 2.34 2.07 18.49
N ASN A 7 3.24 1.28 19.08
CA ASN A 7 4.10 1.76 20.17
C ASN A 7 5.42 2.37 19.68
N ILE A 8 5.92 1.94 18.51
CA ILE A 8 7.23 2.36 17.99
C ILE A 8 7.08 3.27 16.77
N LEU A 9 6.15 2.95 15.85
CA LEU A 9 5.96 3.71 14.61
C LEU A 9 4.92 4.84 14.72
N GLY A 10 4.36 5.08 15.91
CA GLY A 10 3.40 6.16 16.17
C GLY A 10 2.00 5.93 15.60
N GLY A 11 1.65 4.68 15.28
CA GLY A 11 0.34 4.29 14.80
C GLY A 11 -0.76 4.51 15.85
N SER A 12 -1.92 4.99 15.41
CA SER A 12 -3.08 5.18 16.29
C SER A 12 -4.22 4.25 15.88
N PRO A 13 -4.82 3.48 16.82
CA PRO A 13 -5.96 2.61 16.52
C PRO A 13 -7.13 3.37 15.92
N PHE A 14 -7.97 2.66 15.15
CA PHE A 14 -9.19 3.25 14.61
C PHE A 14 -10.16 3.62 15.74
N THR A 15 -10.76 4.80 15.62
CA THR A 15 -11.75 5.34 16.58
C THR A 15 -13.20 5.13 16.12
N ASP A 16 -13.36 4.56 14.92
CA ASP A 16 -14.65 4.27 14.31
C ASP A 16 -15.49 3.34 15.20
N LYS A 17 -16.72 3.76 15.53
CA LYS A 17 -17.60 3.03 16.45
C LYS A 17 -18.09 1.71 15.87
N ASP A 18 -18.29 1.62 14.56
CA ASP A 18 -18.74 0.39 13.91
C ASP A 18 -17.62 -0.64 13.92
N TRP A 19 -16.37 -0.20 13.68
CA TRP A 19 -15.20 -1.05 13.82
C TRP A 19 -14.98 -1.51 15.27
N LEU A 20 -15.04 -0.59 16.25
CA LEU A 20 -14.81 -0.89 17.67
C LEU A 20 -15.85 -1.83 18.26
N ASN A 21 -17.11 -1.73 17.81
CA ASN A 21 -18.20 -2.56 18.29
C ASN A 21 -18.44 -3.82 17.44
N ALA A 22 -17.71 -4.01 16.35
CA ALA A 22 -17.69 -5.28 15.63
C ALA A 22 -17.31 -6.41 16.59
N TYR A 23 -18.03 -7.52 16.49
CA TYR A 23 -17.87 -8.65 17.38
C TYR A 23 -17.68 -9.96 16.63
N PHE A 24 -17.02 -10.89 17.30
CA PHE A 24 -16.77 -12.24 16.84
C PHE A 24 -17.15 -13.23 17.95
N ILE A 25 -17.40 -14.48 17.59
CA ILE A 25 -17.70 -15.54 18.55
C ILE A 25 -16.60 -16.58 18.43
N PHE A 26 -15.97 -16.90 19.55
CA PHE A 26 -14.97 -17.96 19.68
C PHE A 26 -15.40 -18.92 20.79
N TYR A 27 -15.02 -20.18 20.66
CA TYR A 27 -15.10 -21.12 21.76
C TYR A 27 -13.86 -20.94 22.65
N ASN A 28 -14.06 -20.78 23.95
CA ASN A 28 -12.96 -20.74 24.91
C ASN A 28 -12.44 -22.16 25.22
N GLU A 29 -11.46 -22.26 26.12
CA GLU A 29 -10.83 -23.50 26.57
C GLU A 29 -11.80 -24.50 27.23
N GLU A 30 -12.96 -24.02 27.69
CA GLU A 30 -14.04 -24.82 28.27
C GLU A 30 -15.11 -25.21 27.24
N ALA A 31 -14.87 -24.94 25.95
CA ALA A 31 -15.84 -25.09 24.87
C ALA A 31 -17.14 -24.28 25.05
N ASN A 32 -17.07 -23.17 25.79
CA ASN A 32 -18.14 -22.20 25.90
C ASN A 32 -18.04 -21.15 24.79
N PRO A 33 -19.14 -20.81 24.09
CA PRO A 33 -19.14 -19.75 23.08
C PRO A 33 -19.07 -18.37 23.75
N VAL A 34 -18.01 -17.62 23.47
CA VAL A 34 -17.75 -16.28 24.02
C VAL A 34 -17.80 -15.24 22.90
N ARG A 35 -18.56 -14.17 23.13
CA ARG A 35 -18.58 -13.00 22.24
C ARG A 35 -17.44 -12.04 22.65
N VAL A 36 -16.58 -11.70 21.69
CA VAL A 36 -15.51 -10.72 21.87
C VAL A 36 -15.69 -9.55 20.91
N ARG A 37 -15.30 -8.34 21.31
CA ARG A 37 -15.37 -7.14 20.47
C ARG A 37 -13.97 -6.63 20.17
N VAL A 38 -13.82 -5.95 19.04
CA VAL A 38 -12.55 -5.36 18.61
C VAL A 38 -11.97 -4.41 19.67
N LYS A 39 -12.79 -3.54 20.27
CA LYS A 39 -12.31 -2.60 21.30
C LYS A 39 -11.71 -3.27 22.54
N ASP A 40 -12.10 -4.52 22.81
CA ASP A 40 -11.67 -5.26 24.00
C ASP A 40 -10.31 -5.95 23.76
N CYS A 41 -9.77 -5.96 22.52
CA CYS A 41 -8.49 -6.58 22.17
C CYS A 41 -7.40 -5.61 21.67
N LEU A 42 -7.61 -4.29 21.79
CA LEU A 42 -6.63 -3.28 21.34
C LEU A 42 -5.37 -3.22 22.22
N ASP A 43 -5.46 -3.70 23.44
CA ASP A 43 -4.41 -3.68 24.44
C ASP A 43 -4.11 -5.12 24.88
N THR A 44 -2.99 -5.66 24.42
CA THR A 44 -2.60 -7.05 24.71
C THR A 44 -2.36 -7.29 26.20
N THR A 45 -2.02 -6.24 26.97
CA THR A 45 -1.79 -6.36 28.41
C THR A 45 -3.07 -6.73 29.17
N LYS A 46 -4.22 -6.22 28.73
CA LYS A 46 -5.54 -6.59 29.26
C LYS A 46 -5.95 -8.01 28.87
N LEU A 47 -5.37 -8.55 27.80
CA LEU A 47 -5.52 -9.94 27.40
C LEU A 47 -4.55 -10.88 28.14
N GLY A 48 -3.71 -10.34 29.03
CA GLY A 48 -2.78 -11.12 29.84
C GLY A 48 -1.52 -11.59 29.12
N TYR A 49 -1.16 -10.99 27.97
CA TYR A 49 0.06 -11.34 27.26
C TYR A 49 0.81 -10.14 26.68
N GLN A 50 2.12 -10.31 26.52
CA GLN A 50 3.01 -9.38 25.81
C GLN A 50 4.04 -10.17 25.00
N TYR A 51 4.74 -9.47 24.13
CA TYR A 51 5.86 -10.03 23.37
C TYR A 51 7.17 -9.75 24.11
N GLU A 52 8.13 -10.65 23.97
CA GLU A 52 9.50 -10.39 24.40
C GLU A 52 10.11 -9.24 23.59
N ASP A 53 10.83 -8.35 24.26
CA ASP A 53 11.53 -7.24 23.63
C ASP A 53 12.82 -7.73 22.97
N VAL A 54 12.73 -7.99 21.67
CA VAL A 54 13.86 -8.42 20.84
C VAL A 54 14.34 -7.29 19.94
N TYR A 55 15.61 -7.31 19.56
CA TYR A 55 16.13 -6.38 18.55
C TYR A 55 15.39 -6.55 17.21
N ILE A 56 15.02 -5.42 16.59
CA ILE A 56 14.25 -5.39 15.35
C ILE A 56 15.12 -4.79 14.22
N PRO A 57 15.76 -5.62 13.38
CA PRO A 57 16.77 -5.16 12.43
C PRO A 57 16.25 -4.16 11.38
N TRP A 58 14.99 -4.29 10.97
CA TRP A 58 14.40 -3.45 9.92
C TRP A 58 13.96 -2.06 10.39
N LEU A 59 14.03 -1.79 11.70
CA LEU A 59 13.87 -0.44 12.25
C LEU A 59 15.16 0.38 12.18
N ASP A 60 16.31 -0.27 11.95
CA ASP A 60 17.57 0.43 11.77
C ASP A 60 17.51 1.26 10.48
N GLY A 61 17.81 2.56 10.61
CA GLY A 61 17.86 3.51 9.51
C GLY A 61 18.89 3.15 8.43
N SER A 62 19.85 2.26 8.74
CA SER A 62 20.80 1.71 7.77
C SER A 62 20.15 0.83 6.69
N VAL A 63 18.97 0.26 6.96
CA VAL A 63 18.23 -0.67 6.08
C VAL A 63 17.22 0.05 5.18
N LYS A 64 17.13 1.39 5.26
CA LYS A 64 16.19 2.17 4.44
C LYS A 64 16.44 1.96 2.94
N PRO A 65 15.37 1.86 2.12
CA PRO A 65 15.51 1.86 0.68
C PRO A 65 16.33 3.05 0.18
N LYS A 66 17.12 2.84 -0.87
CA LYS A 66 17.94 3.90 -1.46
C LYS A 66 17.55 4.14 -2.92
N PRO A 67 17.47 5.40 -3.36
CA PRO A 67 17.16 5.69 -4.75
C PRO A 67 18.31 5.19 -5.64
N ARG A 68 17.98 4.60 -6.79
CA ARG A 68 19.02 4.20 -7.78
C ARG A 68 19.62 5.42 -8.48
N ALA A 69 18.80 6.44 -8.72
CA ALA A 69 19.28 7.75 -9.14
C ALA A 69 18.37 8.84 -8.57
N LYS A 70 18.96 9.98 -8.22
CA LYS A 70 18.21 11.18 -7.83
C LYS A 70 17.85 11.97 -9.08
N ALA A 71 16.65 12.54 -9.10
CA ALA A 71 16.19 13.46 -10.14
C ALA A 71 16.36 12.94 -11.58
N LYS A 72 15.54 11.95 -11.96
CA LYS A 72 15.53 11.39 -13.33
C LYS A 72 14.67 12.25 -14.26
N THR A 73 15.15 12.44 -15.49
CA THR A 73 14.30 12.90 -16.59
C THR A 73 13.24 11.84 -16.86
N LEU A 74 11.97 12.24 -16.75
CA LEU A 74 10.86 11.30 -16.95
C LEU A 74 10.75 10.97 -18.44
N PRO A 75 10.68 9.68 -18.82
CA PRO A 75 10.38 9.29 -20.19
C PRO A 75 8.96 9.73 -20.57
N SER A 76 8.72 9.88 -21.87
CA SER A 76 7.36 10.12 -22.37
C SER A 76 6.49 8.88 -22.16
N ALA A 77 5.33 9.07 -21.54
CA ALA A 77 4.32 8.04 -21.35
C ALA A 77 2.92 8.67 -21.39
N PRO A 78 1.88 7.89 -21.77
CA PRO A 78 0.52 8.39 -21.91
C PRO A 78 -0.09 8.83 -20.57
N ASP A 79 -1.10 9.68 -20.64
CA ASP A 79 -1.91 10.07 -19.48
C ASP A 79 -2.78 8.86 -19.04
N PRO A 80 -3.00 8.62 -17.73
CA PRO A 80 -3.85 7.53 -17.23
C PRO A 80 -5.20 7.42 -17.94
N ALA A 81 -5.83 8.56 -18.31
CA ALA A 81 -7.11 8.57 -19.00
C ALA A 81 -7.08 7.95 -20.42
N GLN A 82 -5.90 7.84 -21.04
CA GLN A 82 -5.72 7.23 -22.37
C GLN A 82 -5.49 5.72 -22.28
N VAL A 83 -5.13 5.21 -21.10
CA VAL A 83 -4.74 3.81 -20.90
C VAL A 83 -5.80 3.04 -20.12
N PHE A 84 -6.45 3.65 -19.15
CA PHE A 84 -7.43 2.98 -18.29
C PHE A 84 -8.87 3.32 -18.70
N PRO A 85 -9.83 2.38 -18.54
CA PRO A 85 -9.69 1.05 -17.95
C PRO A 85 -8.99 0.05 -18.88
N THR A 86 -8.10 -0.79 -18.33
CA THR A 86 -7.40 -1.83 -19.10
C THR A 86 -7.07 -3.07 -18.26
N THR A 87 -6.72 -4.15 -18.94
CA THR A 87 -6.21 -5.37 -18.31
C THR A 87 -4.69 -5.29 -18.20
N LEU A 88 -4.16 -5.48 -16.99
CA LEU A 88 -2.74 -5.54 -16.69
C LEU A 88 -2.22 -6.97 -16.96
N ASP A 89 -1.99 -7.28 -18.22
CA ASP A 89 -1.36 -8.52 -18.70
C ASP A 89 0.13 -8.34 -19.03
N LYS A 90 0.53 -7.10 -19.37
CA LYS A 90 1.90 -6.66 -19.64
C LYS A 90 2.28 -5.43 -18.80
N PRO A 91 3.58 -5.08 -18.72
CA PRO A 91 4.02 -3.83 -18.12
C PRO A 91 3.31 -2.60 -18.69
N ILE A 92 2.82 -1.73 -17.81
CA ILE A 92 2.17 -0.46 -18.19
C ILE A 92 2.86 0.68 -17.45
N SER A 93 3.22 1.73 -18.18
CA SER A 93 3.78 2.97 -17.65
C SER A 93 2.90 4.15 -18.03
N VAL A 94 2.56 4.99 -17.06
CA VAL A 94 1.71 6.19 -17.25
C VAL A 94 2.29 7.38 -16.51
N ILE A 95 2.02 8.59 -17.02
CA ILE A 95 2.40 9.84 -16.35
C ILE A 95 1.21 10.37 -15.55
N VAL A 96 1.29 10.29 -14.22
CA VAL A 96 0.24 10.77 -13.32
C VAL A 96 0.55 12.21 -12.90
N LYS A 97 -0.43 13.10 -13.08
CA LYS A 97 -0.34 14.50 -12.62
C LYS A 97 -0.48 14.54 -11.11
N ARG A 98 0.37 15.32 -10.45
CA ARG A 98 0.28 15.56 -9.01
C ARG A 98 -0.73 16.68 -8.72
N PRO A 99 -1.57 16.54 -7.69
CA PRO A 99 -2.41 17.63 -7.25
C PRO A 99 -1.53 18.78 -6.73
N LYS A 100 -1.84 20.02 -7.14
CA LYS A 100 -1.13 21.18 -6.60
C LYS A 100 -1.46 21.33 -5.12
N LYS A 101 -0.42 21.46 -4.30
CA LYS A 101 -0.56 21.71 -2.88
C LYS A 101 -1.28 23.06 -2.67
N SER A 102 -2.51 23.01 -2.15
CA SER A 102 -3.25 24.22 -1.77
C SER A 102 -3.11 24.40 -0.26
N GLY A 103 -2.14 25.21 0.18
CA GLY A 103 -1.92 25.57 1.58
C GLY A 103 -0.55 25.19 2.16
N THR A 104 -0.32 25.61 3.41
CA THR A 104 0.95 25.53 4.15
C THR A 104 1.12 24.26 5.00
N GLY A 105 0.18 23.30 4.94
CA GLY A 105 0.21 22.07 5.75
C GLY A 105 1.09 20.95 5.19
N SER A 106 1.53 20.01 6.02
CA SER A 106 2.19 18.76 5.60
C SER A 106 1.15 17.67 5.31
N SER A 107 0.42 17.79 4.21
CA SER A 107 -0.56 16.78 3.78
C SER A 107 0.16 15.61 3.09
N GLU A 108 -0.19 14.37 3.45
CA GLU A 108 0.40 13.16 2.85
C GLU A 108 -0.12 12.93 1.44
N GLU A 109 0.75 12.82 0.44
CA GLU A 109 0.37 12.43 -0.92
C GLU A 109 0.16 10.92 -1.00
N ILE A 110 -0.97 10.50 -1.57
CA ILE A 110 -1.35 9.10 -1.72
C ILE A 110 -1.57 8.78 -3.20
N LEU A 111 -0.80 7.83 -3.72
CA LEU A 111 -1.05 7.19 -5.00
C LEU A 111 -2.15 6.13 -4.83
N ILE A 112 -3.22 6.24 -5.61
CA ILE A 112 -4.36 5.34 -5.58
C ILE A 112 -4.46 4.62 -6.92
N ILE A 113 -4.41 3.29 -6.88
CA ILE A 113 -4.76 2.42 -8.00
C ILE A 113 -6.22 2.01 -7.80
N GLU A 114 -7.08 2.48 -8.70
CA GLU A 114 -8.54 2.38 -8.60
C GLU A 114 -9.10 1.20 -9.36
N GLY A 115 -10.10 0.56 -8.77
CA GLY A 115 -10.92 -0.46 -9.40
C GLY A 115 -10.13 -1.66 -9.90
N ILE A 116 -9.23 -2.17 -9.05
CA ILE A 116 -8.51 -3.42 -9.28
C ILE A 116 -9.54 -4.56 -9.20
N GLU A 117 -9.85 -5.14 -10.34
CA GLU A 117 -10.86 -6.20 -10.48
C GLU A 117 -10.20 -7.52 -10.88
N TYR A 118 -10.50 -8.58 -10.12
CA TYR A 118 -9.94 -9.91 -10.31
C TYR A 118 -10.83 -11.02 -9.71
N ASP A 119 -10.62 -12.26 -10.14
CA ASP A 119 -11.26 -13.44 -9.53
C ASP A 119 -10.52 -13.82 -8.24
N LYS A 120 -11.24 -13.87 -7.12
CA LYS A 120 -10.72 -14.19 -5.79
C LYS A 120 -10.06 -15.58 -5.69
N ARG A 121 -10.34 -16.50 -6.61
CA ARG A 121 -9.70 -17.82 -6.68
C ARG A 121 -8.28 -17.77 -7.22
N ASN A 122 -7.92 -16.70 -7.91
CA ASN A 122 -6.62 -16.58 -8.53
C ASN A 122 -5.64 -15.91 -7.58
N TYR A 123 -4.41 -16.42 -7.59
CA TYR A 123 -3.30 -15.69 -7.03
C TYR A 123 -2.99 -14.52 -7.97
N VAL A 124 -3.04 -13.33 -7.41
CA VAL A 124 -2.83 -12.11 -8.18
C VAL A 124 -1.68 -11.37 -7.53
N LYS A 125 -0.72 -10.93 -8.34
CA LYS A 125 0.36 -10.06 -7.87
C LYS A 125 0.82 -9.13 -8.99
N PHE A 126 0.99 -7.86 -8.65
CA PHE A 126 1.72 -6.91 -9.49
C PHE A 126 2.54 -5.96 -8.62
N ASN A 127 3.65 -5.48 -9.19
CA ASN A 127 4.57 -4.55 -8.56
C ASN A 127 4.28 -3.13 -9.04
N VAL A 128 4.52 -2.15 -8.18
CA VAL A 128 4.30 -0.74 -8.45
C VAL A 128 5.61 -0.01 -8.26
N PHE A 129 6.01 0.74 -9.28
CA PHE A 129 7.21 1.57 -9.28
C PHE A 129 6.84 3.03 -9.54
N ILE A 130 7.64 3.93 -8.99
CA ILE A 130 7.54 5.37 -9.22
C ILE A 130 8.88 5.91 -9.71
N ASN A 131 8.83 6.74 -10.76
CA ASN A 131 9.99 7.36 -11.40
C ASN A 131 11.13 6.37 -11.70
N GLU A 132 10.79 5.14 -12.10
CA GLU A 132 11.75 4.11 -12.52
C GLU A 132 11.79 4.02 -14.05
N ASP A 133 12.97 4.26 -14.61
CA ASP A 133 13.27 4.21 -16.04
C ASP A 133 13.68 2.79 -16.48
N ASN A 134 14.29 2.01 -15.58
CA ASN A 134 14.65 0.63 -15.83
C ASN A 134 14.18 -0.27 -14.68
N VAL A 135 12.95 -0.78 -14.82
CA VAL A 135 12.31 -1.61 -13.81
C VAL A 135 13.03 -2.94 -13.57
N ASN A 136 13.73 -3.47 -14.58
CA ASN A 136 14.47 -4.73 -14.45
C ASN A 136 15.74 -4.58 -13.60
N ALA A 137 16.31 -3.38 -13.54
CA ALA A 137 17.45 -3.06 -12.68
C ALA A 137 17.04 -2.68 -11.25
N SER A 138 15.74 -2.46 -11.01
CA SER A 138 15.19 -2.06 -9.72
C SER A 138 15.01 -3.26 -8.80
N ARG A 139 15.40 -3.10 -7.53
CA ARG A 139 15.31 -4.12 -6.49
C ARG A 139 14.32 -3.68 -5.39
N PRO A 140 13.82 -4.61 -4.55
CA PRO A 140 12.89 -4.27 -3.47
C PRO A 140 13.44 -3.28 -2.43
N ASN A 141 14.76 -3.11 -2.35
CA ASN A 141 15.43 -2.14 -1.48
C ASN A 141 15.71 -0.79 -2.16
N ASN A 142 15.10 -0.53 -3.32
CA ASN A 142 15.18 0.76 -3.99
C ASN A 142 13.95 1.62 -3.69
N THR A 143 14.16 2.93 -3.50
CA THR A 143 13.10 3.90 -3.19
C THR A 143 12.05 3.98 -4.31
N GLU A 144 12.45 3.72 -5.56
CA GLU A 144 11.55 3.65 -6.70
C GLU A 144 10.50 2.52 -6.61
N PHE A 145 10.76 1.48 -5.81
CA PHE A 145 9.82 0.38 -5.60
C PHE A 145 8.85 0.70 -4.45
N LEU A 146 7.61 1.07 -4.81
CA LEU A 146 6.55 1.40 -3.83
C LEU A 146 6.00 0.17 -3.10
N GLY A 147 6.10 -1.00 -3.73
CA GLY A 147 5.60 -2.26 -3.17
C GLY A 147 4.80 -3.07 -4.19
N SER A 148 3.98 -3.97 -3.66
CA SER A 148 3.14 -4.86 -4.48
C SER A 148 1.68 -4.81 -4.03
N PHE A 149 0.80 -5.03 -4.99
CA PHE A 149 -0.53 -5.56 -4.70
C PHE A 149 -0.45 -7.08 -4.79
N SER A 150 -1.03 -7.78 -3.82
CA SER A 150 -1.09 -9.24 -3.81
C SER A 150 -2.40 -9.72 -3.19
N ASN A 151 -3.02 -10.70 -3.83
CA ASN A 151 -4.19 -11.42 -3.32
C ASN A 151 -3.90 -12.91 -3.25
N LEU A 152 -4.24 -13.54 -2.13
CA LEU A 152 -4.20 -14.99 -1.98
C LEU A 152 -5.52 -15.61 -2.46
N PRO A 153 -5.47 -16.78 -3.14
CA PRO A 153 -6.66 -17.53 -3.50
C PRO A 153 -7.58 -17.79 -2.31
N HIS A 154 -8.89 -17.55 -2.50
CA HIS A 154 -9.94 -18.00 -1.58
C HIS A 154 -10.94 -18.89 -2.33
N GLY A 155 -11.49 -19.91 -1.67
CA GLY A 155 -12.27 -20.99 -2.31
C GLY A 155 -13.60 -20.58 -2.95
N HIS A 156 -14.12 -19.39 -2.63
CA HIS A 156 -15.39 -18.91 -3.18
C HIS A 156 -15.18 -18.14 -4.49
N ARG A 157 -15.91 -18.51 -5.55
CA ARG A 157 -15.86 -17.81 -6.84
C ARG A 157 -16.56 -16.47 -6.69
N MET A 158 -15.79 -15.39 -6.70
CA MET A 158 -16.31 -14.03 -6.61
C MET A 158 -15.35 -13.10 -7.32
N THR A 159 -15.87 -12.25 -8.20
CA THR A 159 -15.11 -11.11 -8.72
C THR A 159 -15.05 -10.06 -7.62
N VAL A 160 -13.84 -9.67 -7.24
CA VAL A 160 -13.61 -8.62 -6.22
C VAL A 160 -13.12 -7.38 -6.92
N LYS A 161 -13.66 -6.22 -6.52
CA LYS A 161 -13.16 -4.90 -6.93
C LYS A 161 -12.62 -4.19 -5.69
N THR A 162 -11.36 -3.77 -5.74
CA THR A 162 -10.68 -3.11 -4.62
C THR A 162 -9.77 -1.98 -5.10
N ASN A 163 -9.32 -1.15 -4.17
CA ASN A 163 -8.35 -0.09 -4.42
C ASN A 163 -7.07 -0.37 -3.63
N LYS A 164 -5.93 0.02 -4.18
CA LYS A 164 -4.65 0.00 -3.45
C LYS A 164 -4.13 1.42 -3.30
N LYS A 165 -3.79 1.79 -2.07
CA LYS A 165 -3.23 3.09 -1.71
C LYS A 165 -1.76 2.94 -1.32
N PHE A 166 -0.92 3.86 -1.78
CA PHE A 166 0.49 3.98 -1.40
C PHE A 166 0.75 5.40 -0.94
N ARG A 167 1.33 5.55 0.24
CA ARG A 167 1.84 6.83 0.76
C ARG A 167 3.16 7.15 0.06
N ILE A 168 3.25 8.30 -0.61
CA ILE A 168 4.37 8.62 -1.51
C ILE A 168 5.15 9.88 -1.10
N SER A 169 4.75 10.64 -0.07
CA SER A 169 5.44 11.90 0.25
C SER A 169 6.92 11.69 0.57
N GLN A 170 7.22 10.72 1.44
CA GLN A 170 8.60 10.38 1.80
C GLN A 170 9.38 9.85 0.59
N VAL A 171 8.74 9.04 -0.25
CA VAL A 171 9.35 8.49 -1.47
C VAL A 171 9.73 9.60 -2.44
N LEU A 172 8.85 10.59 -2.64
CA LEU A 172 9.13 11.74 -3.51
C LEU A 172 10.26 12.63 -2.95
N GLU A 173 10.34 12.79 -1.64
CA GLU A 173 11.47 13.46 -0.98
C GLU A 173 12.79 12.74 -1.25
N GLU A 174 12.84 11.43 -1.00
CA GLU A 174 14.05 10.63 -1.16
C GLU A 174 14.52 10.57 -2.63
N LEU A 175 13.59 10.61 -3.59
CA LEU A 175 13.88 10.67 -5.03
C LEU A 175 14.28 12.07 -5.52
N GLY A 176 14.14 13.11 -4.69
CA GLY A 176 14.35 14.51 -5.10
C GLY A 176 13.30 14.99 -6.11
N ALA A 177 12.09 14.44 -6.05
CA ALA A 177 10.99 14.70 -6.98
C ALA A 177 9.86 15.57 -6.38
N ARG A 178 10.14 16.30 -5.28
CA ARG A 178 9.15 17.16 -4.60
C ARG A 178 8.56 18.24 -5.49
N ASP A 179 9.38 18.81 -6.38
CA ASP A 179 8.98 19.92 -7.24
C ASP A 179 8.42 19.46 -8.60
N TYR A 180 8.26 18.15 -8.80
CA TYR A 180 7.84 17.61 -10.09
C TYR A 180 6.32 17.73 -10.25
N ASP A 181 5.81 18.36 -11.30
CA ASP A 181 4.35 18.43 -11.53
C ASP A 181 3.71 17.07 -11.86
N LYS A 182 4.52 16.12 -12.31
CA LYS A 182 4.08 14.80 -12.75
C LYS A 182 5.06 13.72 -12.30
N VAL A 183 4.56 12.51 -12.14
CA VAL A 183 5.37 11.33 -11.79
C VAL A 183 5.08 10.19 -12.76
N LEU A 184 6.11 9.42 -13.08
CA LEU A 184 5.94 8.19 -13.84
C LEU A 184 5.54 7.07 -12.88
N VAL A 185 4.43 6.39 -13.15
CA VAL A 185 4.01 5.21 -12.42
C VAL A 185 4.07 4.01 -13.36
N THR A 186 4.77 2.97 -12.94
CA THR A 186 4.90 1.72 -13.71
C THR A 186 4.35 0.54 -12.95
N LEU A 187 3.42 -0.19 -13.58
CA LEU A 187 2.80 -1.40 -13.06
C LEU A 187 3.37 -2.62 -13.80
N ILE A 188 3.88 -3.59 -13.05
CA ILE A 188 4.44 -4.84 -13.59
C ILE A 188 3.62 -6.03 -13.10
N PRO A 189 2.84 -6.71 -13.97
CA PRO A 189 2.19 -7.95 -13.59
C PRO A 189 3.22 -9.03 -13.27
N LYS A 190 2.98 -9.80 -12.22
CA LYS A 190 3.82 -10.93 -11.79
C LYS A 190 3.07 -12.25 -11.76
N SER A 191 1.74 -12.24 -11.86
CA SER A 191 0.91 -13.44 -11.87
C SER A 191 -0.35 -13.19 -12.71
N SER A 192 -1.52 -13.70 -12.30
CA SER A 192 -2.76 -13.59 -13.06
C SER A 192 -3.10 -12.13 -13.43
N PRO A 193 -3.60 -11.89 -14.66
CA PRO A 193 -4.02 -10.56 -15.10
C PRO A 193 -5.14 -9.98 -14.22
N VAL A 194 -5.15 -8.66 -14.10
CA VAL A 194 -6.19 -7.90 -13.39
C VAL A 194 -6.71 -6.78 -14.25
N LYS A 195 -7.97 -6.40 -14.10
CA LYS A 195 -8.45 -5.15 -14.69
C LYS A 195 -8.18 -4.00 -13.71
N ILE A 196 -7.75 -2.87 -14.25
CA ILE A 196 -7.51 -1.64 -13.48
C ILE A 196 -8.34 -0.54 -14.11
N ASN A 197 -9.08 0.19 -13.28
CA ASN A 197 -9.99 1.24 -13.74
C ASN A 197 -9.31 2.60 -13.86
N GLY A 198 -8.32 2.89 -13.03
CA GLY A 198 -7.62 4.17 -13.07
C GLY A 198 -6.46 4.26 -12.08
N ILE A 199 -5.68 5.32 -12.22
CA ILE A 199 -4.60 5.68 -11.29
C ILE A 199 -4.65 7.19 -11.09
N LYS A 200 -4.60 7.62 -9.83
CA LYS A 200 -4.60 9.04 -9.45
C LYS A 200 -3.76 9.29 -8.20
N ILE A 201 -3.43 10.55 -7.94
CA ILE A 201 -2.78 10.99 -6.72
C ILE A 201 -3.70 12.01 -6.02
N GLU A 202 -3.93 11.80 -4.73
CA GLU A 202 -4.75 12.66 -3.87
C GLU A 202 -4.02 12.93 -2.56
N PHE A 203 -4.42 13.97 -1.84
CA PHE A 203 -3.92 14.19 -0.48
C PHE A 203 -4.77 13.39 0.53
N ASP A 204 -4.13 12.79 1.53
CA ASP A 204 -4.83 12.17 2.66
C ASP A 204 -5.72 13.22 3.33
N SER A 205 -6.99 12.87 3.54
CA SER A 205 -8.01 13.75 4.15
C SER A 205 -8.14 13.49 5.64
#